data_AF-A0A1H7LCK1-F1
#
_entry.id   AF-A0A1H7LCK1-F1
#
_cell.length_a   1.000
_cell.length_b   1.000
_cell.length_c   1.000
_cell.angle_alpha   90.00
_cell.angle_beta   90.00
_cell.angle_gamma   90.00
#
_symmetry.space_group_name_H-M   'P 1'
#
loop_
_entity.id
_entity.type
_entity.pdbx_description
1 polymer ?
#
loop_
_entity_poly.entity_id
_entity_poly.type
_entity_poly.pdbx_seq_one_letter_code
_entity_poly.pdbx_strand_id
1 'polypeptide(L)'
;MISAPLHDTLRQTAITAAVLHVLHAAWPVATDLDPHALGVMGSDDDRLFVAAVRALVDEGLIAIEALLIGTADTPVARGAMLTHKGWSVLDEVTRPM
;
A
#
# COMPACT_ATOMS: atom_id res chain seq x y z
N MET A 1 11.67 -15.09 -23.25
CA MET A 1 10.80 -13.92 -23.00
C MET A 1 9.79 -14.24 -21.88
N ILE A 2 10.25 -14.65 -20.70
CA ILE A 2 9.41 -15.15 -19.56
C ILE A 2 9.74 -14.40 -18.25
N SER A 3 10.22 -13.14 -18.32
CA SER A 3 10.79 -12.45 -17.13
C SER A 3 9.93 -11.35 -16.53
N ALA A 4 8.84 -10.91 -17.18
CA ALA A 4 8.00 -9.82 -16.69
C ALA A 4 7.14 -10.14 -15.44
N PRO A 5 6.51 -11.32 -15.28
CA PRO A 5 5.50 -11.50 -14.23
C PRO A 5 6.08 -11.59 -12.81
N LEU A 6 7.30 -12.14 -12.68
CA LEU A 6 7.97 -12.24 -11.38
C LEU A 6 8.42 -10.86 -10.87
N HIS A 7 8.91 -10.01 -11.78
CA HIS A 7 9.38 -8.67 -11.44
C HIS A 7 8.25 -7.78 -10.92
N ASP A 8 7.10 -7.79 -11.60
CA ASP A 8 5.89 -7.08 -11.17
C ASP A 8 5.40 -7.59 -9.81
N THR A 9 5.41 -8.91 -9.60
CA THR A 9 4.99 -9.51 -8.33
C THR A 9 5.87 -9.07 -7.16
N LEU A 10 7.20 -9.07 -7.36
CA LEU A 10 8.14 -8.63 -6.34
C LEU A 10 7.99 -7.14 -6.03
N ARG A 11 7.81 -6.31 -7.06
CA ARG A 11 7.54 -4.87 -6.88
C ARG A 11 6.23 -4.61 -6.15
N GLN A 12 5.15 -5.27 -6.55
CA GLN A 12 3.86 -5.12 -5.88
C GLN A 12 3.95 -5.54 -4.42
N THR A 13 4.64 -6.64 -4.13
CA THR A 13 4.90 -7.08 -2.74
C THR A 13 5.66 -6.01 -1.95
N ALA A 14 6.70 -5.42 -2.54
CA ALA A 14 7.47 -4.35 -1.89
C ALA A 14 6.61 -3.10 -1.62
N ILE A 15 5.74 -2.71 -2.57
CA ILE A 15 4.81 -1.59 -2.39
C ILE A 15 3.81 -1.88 -1.28
N THR A 16 3.21 -3.08 -1.27
CA THR A 16 2.31 -3.52 -0.20
C THR A 16 3.01 -3.44 1.16
N ALA A 17 4.24 -3.94 1.27
CA ALA A 17 5.01 -3.86 2.51
C ALA A 17 5.29 -2.42 2.94
N ALA A 18 5.64 -1.53 2.00
CA ALA A 18 5.87 -0.11 2.28
C ALA A 18 4.59 0.59 2.77
N VAL A 19 3.45 0.36 2.12
CA VAL A 19 2.14 0.86 2.55
C VAL A 19 1.84 0.43 3.98
N LEU A 20 1.93 -0.87 4.26
CA LEU A 20 1.61 -1.41 5.59
C LEU A 20 2.57 -0.89 6.65
N HIS A 21 3.86 -0.74 6.34
CA HIS A 21 4.85 -0.19 7.25
C HIS A 21 4.51 1.25 7.65
N VAL A 22 4.21 2.12 6.67
CA VAL A 22 3.84 3.51 6.92
C VAL A 22 2.58 3.60 7.77
N LEU A 23 1.53 2.85 7.41
CA LEU A 23 0.27 2.89 8.15
C LEU A 23 0.38 2.29 9.56
N HIS A 24 1.22 1.28 9.75
CA HIS A 24 1.49 0.71 11.08
C HIS A 24 2.20 1.73 11.98
N ALA A 25 3.20 2.44 11.44
CA ALA A 25 3.91 3.49 12.19
C ALA A 25 3.03 4.69 12.53
N ALA A 26 2.03 5.00 11.70
CA ALA A 26 1.10 6.11 11.90
C ALA A 26 -0.13 5.76 12.75
N TRP A 27 -0.40 4.47 13.01
CA TRP A 27 -1.62 4.03 13.69
C TRP A 27 -1.82 4.71 15.06
N PRO A 28 -3.02 5.22 15.40
CA PRO A 28 -4.30 5.12 14.68
C PRO A 28 -4.63 6.35 13.81
N VAL A 29 -3.62 7.07 13.31
CA VAL A 29 -3.82 8.30 12.53
C VAL A 29 -3.96 7.96 11.04
N ALA A 30 -4.97 8.54 10.40
CA ALA A 30 -5.14 8.45 8.95
C ALA A 30 -4.04 9.26 8.22
N THR A 31 -3.48 8.67 7.16
CA THR A 31 -2.33 9.22 6.43
C THR A 31 -2.59 9.14 4.93
N ASP A 32 -2.26 10.19 4.19
CA ASP A 32 -2.30 10.14 2.73
C ASP A 32 -1.10 9.35 2.20
N LEU A 33 -1.34 8.46 1.25
CA LEU A 33 -0.30 7.65 0.62
C LEU A 33 -0.22 7.95 -0.88
N ASP A 34 0.99 8.08 -1.37
CA ASP A 34 1.30 8.11 -2.80
C ASP A 34 2.61 7.34 -3.07
N PRO A 35 2.84 6.85 -4.30
CA PRO A 35 4.02 6.07 -4.64
C PRO A 35 5.35 6.77 -4.31
N HIS A 36 5.43 8.08 -4.51
CA HIS A 36 6.65 8.85 -4.28
C HIS A 36 6.97 8.96 -2.79
N ALA A 37 5.96 9.19 -1.94
CA ALA A 37 6.12 9.20 -0.48
C ALA A 37 6.60 7.84 0.08
N LEU A 38 6.35 6.75 -0.65
CA LEU A 38 6.83 5.40 -0.33
C LEU A 38 8.25 5.12 -0.85
N GLY A 39 8.89 6.09 -1.51
CA GLY A 39 10.21 5.92 -2.12
C GLY A 39 10.19 5.06 -3.40
N VAL A 40 9.02 4.92 -4.03
CA VAL A 40 8.80 4.10 -5.22
C VAL A 40 8.65 5.03 -6.42
N MET A 41 9.65 5.04 -7.31
CA MET A 41 9.80 6.08 -8.36
C MET A 41 9.96 5.49 -9.76
N GLY A 42 8.91 4.85 -10.28
CA GLY A 42 8.83 4.35 -11.65
C GLY A 42 7.41 4.38 -12.20
N SER A 43 7.24 4.65 -13.49
CA SER A 43 5.90 4.77 -14.12
C SER A 43 5.04 3.51 -14.01
N ASP A 44 5.67 2.33 -13.95
CA ASP A 44 4.96 1.07 -13.74
C ASP A 44 4.48 0.91 -12.28
N ASP A 45 5.07 1.65 -11.35
CA ASP A 45 4.83 1.53 -9.93
C ASP A 45 3.52 2.19 -9.50
N ASP A 46 3.01 3.18 -10.25
CA ASP A 46 1.69 3.78 -10.02
C ASP A 46 0.56 2.74 -10.16
N ARG A 47 0.63 1.92 -11.22
CA ARG A 47 -0.34 0.84 -11.46
C ARG A 47 -0.25 -0.21 -10.35
N LEU A 48 0.96 -0.58 -9.96
CA LEU A 48 1.20 -1.57 -8.91
C LEU A 48 0.78 -1.04 -7.53
N PHE A 49 0.94 0.25 -7.26
CA PHE A 49 0.44 0.93 -6.07
C PHE A 49 -1.10 0.89 -6.02
N VAL A 50 -1.77 1.28 -7.10
CA VAL A 50 -3.23 1.19 -7.18
C VAL A 50 -3.70 -0.24 -6.94
N ALA A 51 -3.02 -1.23 -7.53
CA ALA A 51 -3.34 -2.64 -7.33
C ALA A 51 -3.12 -3.09 -5.86
N ALA A 52 -2.01 -2.69 -5.24
CA ALA A 52 -1.71 -2.99 -3.84
C ALA A 52 -2.73 -2.38 -2.88
N VAL A 53 -3.05 -1.09 -3.02
CA VAL A 53 -4.04 -0.40 -2.18
C VAL A 53 -5.41 -1.06 -2.33
N ARG A 54 -5.85 -1.36 -3.55
CA ARG A 54 -7.13 -2.05 -3.79
C ARG A 54 -7.18 -3.42 -3.14
N ALA A 55 -6.12 -4.23 -3.28
CA ALA A 55 -6.05 -5.55 -2.66
C ALA A 55 -6.18 -5.45 -1.13
N LEU A 56 -5.48 -4.50 -0.50
CA LEU A 56 -5.55 -4.28 0.95
C LEU A 56 -6.94 -3.82 1.42
N VAL A 57 -7.63 -2.99 0.64
CA VAL A 57 -9.02 -2.57 0.90
C VAL A 57 -9.99 -3.75 0.74
N ASP A 58 -9.86 -4.50 -0.35
CA ASP A 58 -10.71 -5.65 -0.66
C ASP A 58 -10.57 -6.76 0.40
N GLU A 59 -9.37 -6.93 0.96
CA GLU A 59 -9.11 -7.83 2.08
C GLU A 59 -9.56 -7.25 3.45
N GLY A 60 -9.97 -5.98 3.49
CA GLY A 60 -10.38 -5.29 4.71
C GLY A 60 -9.24 -5.03 5.69
N LEU A 61 -7.99 -4.97 5.21
CA LEU A 61 -6.81 -4.69 6.04
C LEU A 61 -6.57 -3.19 6.22
N ILE A 62 -6.99 -2.38 5.25
CA ILE A 62 -6.97 -0.91 5.34
C ILE A 62 -8.35 -0.33 5.01
N ALA A 63 -8.62 0.86 5.52
CA ALA A 63 -9.69 1.73 5.07
C ALA A 63 -9.07 2.97 4.40
N ILE A 64 -9.75 3.51 3.39
CA ILE A 64 -9.38 4.75 2.72
C ILE A 64 -10.61 5.64 2.58
N GLU A 65 -10.44 6.96 2.58
CA GLU A 65 -11.52 7.88 2.25
C GLU A 65 -11.78 7.89 0.74
N ALA A 66 -10.70 7.92 -0.05
CA ALA A 66 -10.78 7.92 -1.49
C ALA A 66 -9.48 7.40 -2.13
N LEU A 67 -9.61 6.78 -3.30
CA LEU A 67 -8.48 6.49 -4.19
C LEU A 67 -8.59 7.42 -5.41
N LEU A 68 -7.69 8.39 -5.49
CA LEU A 68 -7.65 9.41 -6.54
C LEU A 68 -6.68 9.00 -7.64
N ILE A 69 -7.18 8.86 -8.87
CA ILE A 69 -6.40 8.42 -10.04
C ILE A 69 -6.59 9.46 -11.15
N GLY A 70 -5.48 9.96 -11.70
CA GLY A 70 -5.50 10.94 -12.80
C GLY A 70 -5.85 12.38 -12.41
N THR A 71 -5.86 12.70 -11.12
CA THR A 71 -6.15 14.05 -10.58
C THR A 71 -4.90 14.84 -10.21
N ALA A 72 -3.72 14.19 -10.19
CA ALA A 72 -2.42 14.74 -9.85
C ALA A 72 -1.31 13.96 -10.60
N ASP A 73 -0.05 14.29 -10.37
CA ASP A 73 1.11 13.65 -11.02
C ASP A 73 1.23 12.15 -10.71
N THR A 74 0.75 11.71 -9.53
CA THR A 74 0.70 10.31 -9.10
C THR A 74 -0.65 9.95 -8.47
N PRO A 75 -1.03 8.66 -8.41
CA PRO A 75 -2.22 8.22 -7.70
C PRO A 75 -2.08 8.44 -6.19
N VAL A 76 -3.18 8.79 -5.52
CA VAL A 76 -3.19 9.07 -4.06
C VAL A 76 -4.29 8.27 -3.38
N ALA A 77 -3.94 7.52 -2.32
CA ALA A 77 -4.89 6.95 -1.38
C ALA A 77 -5.06 7.92 -0.20
N ARG A 78 -6.15 8.69 -0.21
CA ARG A 78 -6.42 9.72 0.79
C ARG A 78 -7.01 9.12 2.06
N GLY A 79 -6.57 9.63 3.21
CA GLY A 79 -7.05 9.24 4.52
C GLY A 79 -6.89 7.74 4.78
N ALA A 80 -5.81 7.15 4.29
CA ALA A 80 -5.56 5.73 4.45
C ALA A 80 -5.19 5.40 5.90
N MET A 81 -5.74 4.31 6.41
CA MET A 81 -5.55 3.87 7.79
C MET A 81 -5.67 2.34 7.82
N LEU A 82 -4.98 1.65 8.74
CA LEU A 82 -5.26 0.22 8.92
C LEU A 82 -6.74 0.03 9.36
N THR A 83 -7.21 -1.20 9.32
CA THR A 83 -8.39 -1.57 10.12
C THR A 83 -7.91 -2.24 11.40
N HIS A 84 -8.82 -2.49 12.34
CA HIS A 84 -8.47 -3.31 13.50
C HIS A 84 -7.97 -4.71 13.08
N LYS A 85 -8.55 -5.28 12.01
CA LYS A 85 -8.08 -6.53 11.40
C LYS A 85 -6.66 -6.38 10.86
N GLY A 86 -6.39 -5.33 10.08
CA GLY A 86 -5.06 -5.08 9.52
C GLY A 86 -3.98 -4.91 10.57
N TRP A 87 -4.28 -4.16 11.64
CA TRP A 87 -3.37 -3.99 12.77
C TRP A 87 -3.09 -5.33 13.47
N SER A 88 -4.11 -6.12 13.77
CA SER A 88 -3.94 -7.42 14.44
C SER A 88 -3.08 -8.39 13.62
N VAL A 89 -3.28 -8.44 12.30
CA VAL A 89 -2.50 -9.30 11.40
C VAL A 89 -1.03 -8.86 11.37
N LEU A 90 -0.78 -7.55 11.27
CA LEU A 90 0.58 -7.01 11.27
C LEU A 90 1.29 -7.25 12.59
N ASP A 91 0.61 -7.04 13.72
CA ASP A 91 1.19 -7.30 15.05
C ASP A 91 1.57 -8.77 15.22
N GLU A 92 0.72 -9.70 14.77
CA GLU A 92 1.02 -11.14 14.83
C GLU A 92 2.27 -11.51 14.02
N VAL A 93 2.43 -10.94 12.81
CA VAL A 93 3.54 -11.25 11.90
C VAL A 93 4.84 -10.53 12.30
N THR A 94 4.76 -9.38 12.97
CA THR A 94 5.93 -8.57 13.36
C THR A 94 6.37 -8.78 14.81
N ARG A 95 5.59 -9.50 15.62
CA ARG A 95 5.96 -9.85 17.00
C ARG A 95 7.23 -10.73 16.99
N PRO A 96 8.30 -10.32 17.70
CA PRO A 96 9.46 -11.20 17.88
C PRO A 96 9.03 -12.46 18.64
N MET A 97 9.39 -13.64 18.11
CA MET A 97 9.19 -14.93 18.78
C MET A 97 9.97 -15.02 20.10
#